data_AF-A0A662IHM6-F1
#
_entry.id   AF-A0A662IHM6-F1
#
_cell.length_a   1.000
_cell.length_b   1.000
_cell.length_c   1.000
_cell.angle_alpha   90.00
_cell.angle_beta   90.00
_cell.angle_gamma   90.00
#
_symmetry.space_group_name_H-M   'P 1'
#
loop_
_entity.id
_entity.type
_entity.pdbx_description
1 polymer ?
#
loop_
_entity_poly.entity_id
_entity_poly.type
_entity_poly.pdbx_seq_one_letter_code
_entity_poly.pdbx_strand_id
1 'polypeptide(L)'
;APVAYFSTLPTRRIVEVLRKRGIPSALSYSAGTFLCNCALFVSLHTIHTYGLNTLAGFVHVPYTPKQAAEKQLVASMCMHLLLEGINVTIRECIKALSEKKS
;
A
#
# COMPACT_ATOMS: atom_id res chain seq x y z
N ALA A 1 8.12 -12.27 18.06
CA ALA A 1 7.87 -11.11 17.18
C ALA A 1 7.13 -10.03 17.97
N PRO A 2 7.25 -8.73 17.62
CA PRO A 2 6.53 -7.64 18.29
C PRO A 2 5.02 -7.66 18.01
N VAL A 3 4.25 -6.87 18.77
CA VAL A 3 2.77 -6.78 18.63
C VAL A 3 2.31 -6.13 17.32
N ALA A 4 3.15 -5.30 16.70
CA ALA A 4 2.90 -4.67 15.41
C ALA A 4 4.22 -4.24 14.76
N TYR A 5 4.17 -4.04 13.44
CA TYR A 5 5.23 -3.37 12.69
C TYR A 5 4.64 -2.17 11.95
N PHE A 6 5.40 -1.08 11.90
CA PHE A 6 5.10 0.03 10.98
C PHE A 6 5.54 -0.33 9.56
N SER A 7 4.74 0.04 8.56
CA SER A 7 5.19 -0.01 7.17
C SER A 7 6.42 0.88 6.99
N THR A 8 7.39 0.41 6.20
CA THR A 8 8.59 1.17 5.85
C THR A 8 8.43 1.94 4.53
N LEU A 9 7.29 1.84 3.86
CA LEU A 9 6.99 2.66 2.67
C LEU A 9 6.85 4.14 3.04
N PRO A 10 7.12 5.08 2.12
CA PRO A 10 6.88 6.51 2.32
C PRO A 10 5.37 6.85 2.20
N THR A 11 4.54 6.26 3.06
CA THR A 11 3.06 6.21 2.94
C THR A 11 2.41 7.60 2.84
N ARG A 12 2.85 8.57 3.65
CA ARG A 12 2.34 9.95 3.60
C ARG A 12 2.61 10.62 2.25
N ARG A 13 3.85 10.51 1.75
CA ARG A 13 4.28 11.03 0.44
C ARG A 13 3.49 10.38 -0.69
N ILE A 14 3.30 9.06 -0.63
CA ILE A 14 2.48 8.32 -1.61
C ILE A 14 1.06 8.89 -1.66
N VAL A 15 0.37 8.99 -0.51
CA VAL A 15 -1.00 9.51 -0.44
C VAL A 15 -1.09 10.95 -0.96
N GLU A 16 -0.12 11.81 -0.63
CA GLU A 16 -0.08 13.19 -1.11
C GLU A 16 0.06 13.26 -2.64
N VAL A 17 0.97 12.49 -3.23
CA VAL A 17 1.19 12.47 -4.68
C VAL A 17 -0.01 11.90 -5.42
N LEU A 18 -0.66 10.85 -4.88
CA LEU A 18 -1.88 10.29 -5.44
C LEU A 18 -3.02 11.32 -5.45
N ARG A 19 -3.23 12.03 -4.34
CA ARG A 19 -4.25 13.09 -4.24
C ARG A 19 -3.99 14.24 -5.19
N LYS A 20 -2.73 14.67 -5.35
CA LYS A 20 -2.33 15.70 -6.33
C LYS A 20 -2.65 15.32 -7.78
N ARG A 21 -2.74 14.02 -8.07
CA ARG A 21 -3.13 13.47 -9.38
C ARG A 21 -4.64 13.20 -9.50
N GLY A 22 -5.44 13.56 -8.50
CA GLY A 22 -6.88 13.31 -8.50
C GLY A 22 -7.27 11.86 -8.16
N ILE A 23 -6.36 11.03 -7.64
CA ILE A 23 -6.64 9.64 -7.25
C ILE A 23 -7.06 9.62 -5.76
N PRO A 24 -8.30 9.22 -5.43
CA PRO A 24 -8.75 9.12 -4.05
C PRO A 24 -7.90 8.12 -3.26
N SER A 25 -7.27 8.58 -2.18
CA SER A 25 -6.43 7.74 -1.33
C SER A 25 -6.41 8.26 0.11
N ALA A 26 -6.15 7.37 1.06
CA ALA A 26 -6.05 7.67 2.48
C ALA A 26 -5.07 6.71 3.16
N LEU A 27 -4.53 7.12 4.30
CA LEU A 27 -3.77 6.22 5.16
C LEU A 27 -4.74 5.29 5.89
N SER A 28 -4.42 3.99 5.90
CA SER A 28 -5.07 3.03 6.78
C SER A 28 -4.13 2.65 7.92
N TYR A 29 -4.67 2.62 9.14
CA TYR A 29 -3.95 2.18 10.35
C TYR A 29 -4.32 0.75 10.76
N SER A 30 -5.19 0.07 9.99
CA SER A 30 -5.53 -1.34 10.18
C SER A 30 -5.59 -2.04 8.82
N ALA A 31 -4.85 -3.14 8.69
CA ALA A 31 -4.92 -4.03 7.53
C ALA A 31 -5.94 -5.18 7.74
N GLY A 32 -6.77 -5.08 8.79
CA GLY A 32 -7.65 -6.16 9.26
C GLY A 32 -6.88 -7.24 10.01
N THR A 33 -7.52 -8.39 10.19
CA THR A 33 -6.97 -9.55 10.94
C THR A 33 -6.87 -10.81 10.08
N PHE A 34 -7.01 -10.67 8.77
CA PHE A 34 -6.96 -11.79 7.82
C PHE A 34 -5.63 -11.82 7.05
N LEU A 35 -5.61 -12.48 5.88
CA LEU A 35 -4.40 -12.74 5.11
C LEU A 35 -3.64 -11.48 4.67
N CYS A 36 -4.33 -10.36 4.43
CA CYS A 36 -3.67 -9.09 4.08
C CYS A 36 -2.75 -8.60 5.21
N ASN A 37 -3.24 -8.65 6.45
CA ASN A 37 -2.44 -8.32 7.62
C ASN A 37 -1.34 -9.35 7.87
N CYS A 38 -1.62 -10.64 7.70
CA CYS A 38 -0.62 -11.70 7.83
C CYS A 38 0.55 -11.48 6.86
N ALA A 39 0.26 -11.24 5.57
CA ALA A 39 1.27 -10.98 4.56
C ALA A 39 2.12 -9.73 4.87
N LEU A 40 1.48 -8.65 5.33
CA LEU A 40 2.18 -7.45 5.77
C LEU A 40 3.10 -7.73 6.96
N PHE A 41 2.58 -8.40 7.99
CA PHE A 41 3.31 -8.69 9.21
C PHE A 41 4.50 -9.61 8.95
N VAL A 42 4.30 -10.70 8.22
CA VAL A 42 5.37 -11.64 7.86
C VAL A 42 6.46 -10.92 7.06
N SER A 43 6.09 -10.12 6.06
CA SER A 43 7.07 -9.37 5.26
C SER A 43 7.93 -8.44 6.11
N LEU A 44 7.29 -7.66 7.00
CA LEU A 44 8.00 -6.73 7.88
C LEU A 44 8.83 -7.47 8.94
N HIS A 45 8.31 -8.57 9.48
CA HIS A 45 9.02 -9.40 10.44
C HIS A 45 10.27 -10.03 9.81
N THR A 46 10.19 -10.57 8.60
CA THR A 46 11.32 -11.13 7.86
C THR A 46 12.40 -10.06 7.62
N ILE A 47 12.02 -8.88 7.15
CA ILE A 47 12.98 -7.77 6.93
C ILE A 47 13.70 -7.40 8.23
N HIS A 48 12.95 -7.30 9.32
CA HIS A 48 13.51 -6.97 10.63
C HIS A 48 14.46 -8.06 11.15
N THR A 49 14.03 -9.32 11.10
CA THR A 49 14.79 -10.48 11.61
C THR A 49 16.10 -10.68 10.86
N TYR A 50 16.12 -10.47 9.55
CA TYR A 50 17.31 -10.67 8.71
C TYR A 50 18.08 -9.39 8.39
N GLY A 51 17.68 -8.24 8.93
CA GLY A 51 18.35 -6.95 8.69
C GLY A 51 18.38 -6.54 7.21
N LEU A 52 17.34 -6.87 6.44
CA LEU A 52 17.33 -6.63 5.00
C LEU A 52 17.19 -5.14 4.67
N ASN A 53 18.02 -4.65 3.75
CA ASN A 53 17.94 -3.26 3.28
C ASN A 53 16.90 -3.12 2.16
N THR A 54 15.61 -3.23 2.52
CA THR A 54 14.49 -3.07 1.58
C THR A 54 13.29 -2.40 2.26
N LEU A 55 12.27 -2.04 1.47
CA LEU A 55 11.00 -1.52 1.98
C LEU A 55 9.89 -2.57 1.89
N ALA A 56 8.94 -2.50 2.81
CA ALA A 56 7.71 -3.29 2.79
C ALA A 56 6.53 -2.51 3.35
N GLY A 57 5.37 -2.81 2.80
CA GLY A 57 4.09 -2.26 3.22
C GLY A 57 2.96 -2.94 2.47
N PHE A 58 1.75 -2.40 2.64
CA PHE A 58 0.55 -2.96 2.03
C PHE A 58 -0.32 -1.83 1.48
N VAL A 59 -0.94 -2.07 0.33
CA VAL A 59 -1.90 -1.15 -0.30
C VAL A 59 -3.18 -1.91 -0.56
N HIS A 60 -4.26 -1.49 0.11
CA HIS A 60 -5.60 -1.96 -0.23
C HIS A 60 -6.13 -1.16 -1.42
N VAL A 61 -6.79 -1.88 -2.33
CA VAL A 61 -7.50 -1.28 -3.47
C VAL A 61 -8.99 -1.58 -3.35
N PRO A 62 -9.88 -0.64 -3.72
CA PRO A 62 -11.31 -0.92 -3.82
C PRO A 62 -11.62 -1.98 -4.87
N TYR A 63 -12.86 -2.46 -4.88
CA TYR A 63 -13.37 -3.30 -5.96
C TYR A 63 -13.30 -2.59 -7.31
N THR A 64 -13.20 -3.37 -8.39
CA THR A 64 -13.46 -2.86 -9.74
C THR A 64 -14.97 -2.69 -9.97
N PRO A 65 -15.42 -1.85 -10.92
CA PRO A 65 -16.84 -1.69 -11.23
C PRO A 65 -17.52 -3.02 -11.59
N LYS A 66 -16.80 -3.91 -12.30
CA LYS A 66 -17.30 -5.24 -12.65
C LYS A 66 -17.59 -6.10 -11.41
N GLN A 67 -16.69 -6.08 -10.42
CA GLN A 67 -16.88 -6.81 -9.17
C GLN A 67 -17.97 -6.18 -8.29
N ALA A 68 -18.11 -4.86 -8.35
CA ALA A 68 -19.13 -4.14 -7.59
C ALA A 68 -20.54 -4.32 -8.18
N ALA A 69 -20.68 -4.56 -9.49
CA ALA A 69 -21.97 -4.78 -10.14
C ALA A 69 -22.77 -5.96 -9.54
N GLU A 70 -22.06 -6.95 -8.97
CA GLU A 70 -22.66 -8.13 -8.35
C GLU A 70 -22.92 -7.95 -6.84
N LYS A 71 -22.66 -6.75 -6.27
CA LYS A 71 -22.68 -6.48 -4.83
C LYS A 71 -23.52 -5.25 -4.50
N GLN A 72 -24.32 -5.33 -3.45
CA GLN A 72 -25.15 -4.21 -3.02
C GLN A 72 -24.32 -3.18 -2.23
N LEU A 73 -24.38 -1.90 -2.64
CA LEU A 73 -23.83 -0.74 -1.93
C LEU A 73 -22.31 -0.77 -1.64
N VAL A 74 -21.50 -1.35 -2.53
CA VAL A 74 -20.03 -1.31 -2.41
C VAL A 74 -19.41 -0.22 -3.30
N ALA A 75 -18.45 0.51 -2.76
CA ALA A 75 -17.65 1.45 -3.54
C ALA A 75 -16.73 0.71 -4.52
N SER A 76 -16.44 1.33 -5.67
CA SER A 76 -15.52 0.79 -6.67
C SER A 76 -14.65 1.86 -7.30
N MET A 77 -13.59 1.45 -7.98
CA MET A 77 -12.67 2.32 -8.70
C MET A 77 -12.30 1.69 -10.05
N CYS A 78 -12.31 2.48 -11.12
CA CYS A 78 -12.00 1.96 -12.46
C CYS A 78 -10.56 1.45 -12.55
N MET A 79 -10.34 0.43 -13.39
CA MET A 79 -9.04 -0.24 -13.49
C MET A 79 -7.90 0.72 -13.88
N HIS A 80 -8.20 1.75 -14.67
CA HIS A 80 -7.22 2.76 -15.07
C HIS A 80 -6.65 3.51 -13.85
N LEU A 81 -7.50 4.02 -12.95
CA LEU A 81 -7.06 4.72 -11.74
C LEU A 81 -6.34 3.80 -10.76
N LEU A 82 -6.78 2.54 -10.65
CA LEU A 82 -6.09 1.54 -9.85
C LEU A 82 -4.65 1.32 -10.34
N LEU A 83 -4.47 1.15 -11.66
CA LEU A 83 -3.14 0.97 -12.27
C LEU A 83 -2.27 2.22 -12.14
N GLU A 84 -2.82 3.41 -12.36
CA GLU A 84 -2.09 4.65 -12.16
C GLU A 84 -1.63 4.77 -10.69
N GLY A 85 -2.54 4.48 -9.75
CA GLY A 85 -2.25 4.56 -8.33
C GLY A 85 -1.12 3.63 -7.89
N ILE A 86 -1.12 2.38 -8.36
CA ILE A 86 -0.05 1.41 -8.07
C ILE A 86 1.27 1.85 -8.74
N ASN A 87 1.24 2.32 -9.98
CA ASN A 87 2.44 2.81 -10.66
C ASN A 87 3.08 4.00 -9.94
N VAL A 88 2.28 4.97 -9.49
CA VAL A 88 2.76 6.12 -8.70
C VAL A 88 3.35 5.64 -7.38
N THR A 89 2.66 4.73 -6.69
CA THR A 89 3.13 4.14 -5.43
C THR A 89 4.51 3.50 -5.61
N ILE A 90 4.68 2.63 -6.61
CA ILE A 90 5.96 1.96 -6.89
C ILE A 90 7.06 2.98 -7.19
N ARG A 91 6.78 4.01 -8.00
CA ARG A 91 7.76 5.06 -8.32
C ARG A 91 8.22 5.82 -7.08
N GLU A 92 7.31 6.18 -6.18
CA GLU A 92 7.68 6.86 -4.94
C GLU A 92 8.47 5.96 -3.98
N CYS A 93 8.18 4.65 -3.95
CA CYS A 93 9.00 3.68 -3.21
C CYS A 93 10.43 3.55 -3.76
N ILE A 94 10.59 3.52 -5.09
CA ILE A 94 11.90 3.48 -5.74
C ILE A 94 12.70 4.76 -5.40
N LYS A 95 12.08 5.94 -5.49
CA LYS A 95 12.72 7.21 -5.10
C LYS A 95 13.20 7.18 -3.65
N ALA A 96 12.35 6.75 -2.71
CA ALA A 96 12.72 6.65 -1.30
C ALA A 96 13.86 5.64 -1.04
N LEU A 97 13.91 4.53 -1.78
CA LEU A 97 15.02 3.58 -1.73
C LEU A 97 16.33 4.19 -2.25
N SER A 98 16.28 4.97 -3.33
CA SER A 98 17.44 5.67 -3.88
C SER A 98 17.96 6.75 -2.93
N GLU A 99 17.07 7.51 -2.29
CA GLU A 99 17.40 8.53 -1.29
C GLU A 99 18.10 7.93 -0.05
N LYS A 100 17.74 6.71 0.36
CA LYS A 100 18.39 5.99 1.48
C LYS A 100 19.81 5.47 1.19
N LYS A 101 20.20 5.36 -0.09
CA LYS A 101 21.52 4.88 -0.49
C LYS A 101 22.55 6.01 -0.65
N SER A 102 22.08 7.25 -0.80
CA SER A 102 22.91 8.46 -0.87
C SER A 102 23.28 8.94 0.53
#